data_AF-D1JG24-F1
#
_entry.id   AF-D1JG24-F1
#
_cell.length_a   1.000
_cell.length_b   1.000
_cell.length_c   1.000
_cell.angle_alpha   90.00
_cell.angle_beta   90.00
_cell.angle_gamma   90.00
#
_symmetry.space_group_name_H-M   'P 1'
#
loop_
_entity.id
_entity.type
_entity.pdbx_description
1 polymer ?
#
loop_
_entity_poly.entity_id
_entity_poly.type
_entity_poly.pdbx_seq_one_letter_code
_entity_poly.pdbx_strand_id
1 'polypeptide(L)' 'MLKAYAIEAFNEYFEEASDKKKILDFVRAQSESKSPKTRRVAKEFLKKWEK' A
#
# COMPACT_ATOMS: atom_id res chain seq x y z
N MET A 1 9.56 7.64 4.37
CA MET A 1 9.52 6.58 5.39
C MET A 1 8.12 6.39 5.96
N LEU A 2 7.44 7.44 6.46
CA LEU A 2 6.07 7.33 7.02
C LEU A 2 5.08 6.57 6.12
N LYS A 3 5.04 6.91 4.82
CA LYS A 3 4.15 6.23 3.87
C LYS A 3 4.41 4.73 3.74
N ALA A 4 5.66 4.30 3.86
CA ALA A 4 5.99 2.88 3.81
C ALA A 4 5.41 2.14 5.02
N TYR A 5 5.52 2.72 6.22
CA TYR A 5 4.93 2.16 7.43
C TYR A 5 3.40 2.15 7.38
N ALA A 6 2.77 3.18 6.79
CA ALA A 6 1.32 3.18 6.56
C ALA A 6 0.90 2.04 5.62
N ILE A 7 1.65 1.78 4.54
CA ILE A 7 1.38 0.67 3.61
C ILE A 7 1.58 -0.68 4.30
N GLU A 8 2.62 -0.82 5.13
CA GLU A 8 2.87 -2.04 5.92
C GLU A 8 1.71 -2.32 6.88
N ALA A 9 1.20 -1.30 7.60
CA ALA A 9 0.02 -1.43 8.46
C ALA A 9 -1.25 -1.76 7.64
N PHE A 10 -1.46 -1.09 6.50
CA PHE A 10 -2.58 -1.43 5.63
C PHE A 10 -2.51 -2.88 5.15
N ASN A 11 -1.32 -3.42 4.90
CA ASN A 11 -1.14 -4.81 4.45
C ASN A 11 -1.53 -5.83 5.53
N GLU A 12 -1.31 -5.49 6.79
CA GLU A 12 -1.62 -6.34 7.95
C GLU A 12 -3.12 -6.46 8.19
N TYR A 13 -3.86 -5.35 8.00
CA TYR A 13 -5.30 -5.28 8.31
C TYR A 13 -6.19 -5.11 7.06
N PHE A 14 -5.69 -5.46 5.87
CA PHE A 14 -6.42 -5.19 4.63
C PHE A 14 -7.69 -6.02 4.49
N GLU A 15 -7.73 -7.24 5.04
CA GLU A 15 -8.90 -8.12 4.92
C GLU A 15 -10.07 -7.61 5.74
N GLU A 16 -9.77 -7.03 6.91
CA GLU A 16 -10.69 -6.47 7.90
C GLU A 16 -11.09 -5.02 7.56
N ALA A 17 -10.30 -4.35 6.73
CA ALA A 17 -10.56 -2.97 6.35
C ALA A 17 -11.90 -2.82 5.62
N SER A 18 -12.75 -1.91 6.11
CA SER A 18 -14.04 -1.60 5.48
C SER A 18 -13.87 -0.87 4.14
N ASP A 19 -12.85 0.00 4.03
CA ASP A 19 -12.62 0.89 2.90
C ASP A 19 -11.45 0.41 1.99
N LYS A 20 -11.47 -0.85 1.55
CA LYS A 20 -10.39 -1.45 0.72
C LYS A 20 -10.05 -0.64 -0.53
N LYS A 21 -11.07 -0.05 -1.17
CA LYS A 21 -10.87 0.79 -2.37
C LYS A 21 -10.01 2.02 -2.09
N LYS A 22 -10.27 2.76 -1.00
CA LYS A 22 -9.50 3.95 -0.65
C LYS A 22 -8.05 3.61 -0.33
N ILE A 23 -7.84 2.47 0.33
CA ILE A 23 -6.50 1.96 0.62
C ILE A 23 -5.78 1.63 -0.70
N LEU A 24 -6.41 0.88 -1.62
CA LEU A 24 -5.83 0.57 -2.93
C LEU A 24 -5.46 1.84 -3.70
N ASP A 25 -6.35 2.84 -3.77
CA ASP A 25 -6.09 4.11 -4.44
C ASP A 25 -4.91 4.88 -3.82
N PHE A 26 -4.84 4.91 -2.48
CA PHE A 26 -3.71 5.49 -1.77
C PHE A 26 -2.39 4.79 -2.11
N VAL A 27 -2.38 3.45 -2.09
CA VAL A 27 -1.18 2.65 -2.34
C VAL A 27 -0.74 2.76 -3.81
N ARG A 28 -1.67 2.79 -4.77
CA ARG A 28 -1.39 3.04 -6.20
C ARG A 28 -0.63 4.35 -6.40
N ALA A 29 -1.07 5.42 -5.73
CA ALA A 29 -0.40 6.72 -5.79
C ALA A 29 1.04 6.70 -5.21
N GLN A 30 1.44 5.64 -4.50
CA GLN A 30 2.80 5.47 -3.95
C GLN A 30 3.71 4.57 -4.80
N SER A 31 3.20 3.95 -5.87
CA SER A 31 3.96 3.06 -6.76
C SER A 31 5.11 3.75 -7.50
N GLU A 32 5.06 5.08 -7.62
CA GLU A 32 6.10 5.92 -8.22
C GLU A 32 6.79 6.86 -7.19
N SER A 33 6.67 6.54 -5.90
CA SER A 33 7.27 7.35 -4.85
C SER A 33 8.80 7.49 -5.03
N LYS A 34 9.31 8.71 -4.80
CA LYS A 34 10.77 9.01 -4.79
C LYS A 34 11.52 8.13 -3.78
N SER A 35 10.86 7.72 -2.70
CA SER A 35 11.44 6.85 -1.68
C SER A 35 11.47 5.39 -2.19
N PRO A 36 12.67 4.77 -2.32
CA PRO A 36 12.79 3.40 -2.80
C PRO A 36 12.02 2.39 -1.93
N LYS A 37 12.10 2.52 -0.60
CA LYS A 37 11.35 1.67 0.34
C LYS A 37 9.84 1.78 0.10
N THR A 38 9.33 3.01 -0.02
CA THR A 38 7.89 3.26 -0.21
C THR A 38 7.39 2.63 -1.52
N ARG A 39 8.15 2.80 -2.61
CA ARG A 39 7.83 2.20 -3.90
C ARG A 39 7.83 0.67 -3.85
N ARG A 40 8.81 0.06 -3.17
CA ARG A 40 8.89 -1.39 -3.02
C ARG A 40 7.65 -1.95 -2.32
N VAL A 41 7.33 -1.43 -1.13
CA VAL A 41 6.19 -1.93 -0.35
C VAL A 41 4.84 -1.66 -1.01
N ALA A 42 4.70 -0.55 -1.75
CA ALA A 42 3.50 -0.28 -2.54
C ALA A 42 3.28 -1.34 -3.62
N LYS A 43 4.33 -1.70 -4.37
CA LYS A 43 4.25 -2.72 -5.42
C LYS A 43 3.94 -4.11 -4.85
N GLU A 44 4.56 -4.47 -3.73
CA GLU A 44 4.29 -5.73 -3.03
C GLU A 44 2.85 -5.82 -2.54
N PHE A 45 2.34 -4.74 -1.95
CA PHE A 45 0.94 -4.63 -1.52
C PHE A 45 -0.03 -4.81 -2.70
N LEU A 46 0.16 -4.06 -3.79
CA LEU A 46 -0.73 -4.14 -4.95
C LEU A 46 -0.68 -5.53 -5.58
N LYS A 47 0.49 -6.15 -5.70
CA LYS A 47 0.60 -7.54 -6.19
C LYS A 47 -0.21 -8.53 -5.36
N LYS A 48 -0.34 -8.31 -4.05
CA LYS A 48 -1.09 -9.20 -3.14
C LYS A 48 -2.60 -8.98 -3.25
N TRP A 49 -3.03 -7.72 -3.34
CA TRP A 49 -4.43 -7.33 -3.12
C TRP A 49 -5.18 -6.85 -4.37
N GLU A 50 -4.46 -6.49 -5.42
CA GLU A 50 -5.01 -6.10 -6.73
C GLU A 50 -4.90 -7.30 -7.68
N LYS A 51 -5.92 -8.17 -7.62
CA LYS A 51 -6.11 -9.27 -8.58
C LYS A 51 -7.12 -8.88 -9.65
#